data_AF-A0A851AAM8-F1
#
_entry.id   AF-A0A851AAM8-F1
#
_cell.length_a   1.000
_cell.length_b   1.000
_cell.length_c   1.000
_cell.angle_alpha   90.00
_cell.angle_beta   90.00
_cell.angle_gamma   90.00
#
_symmetry.space_group_name_H-M   'P 1'
#
loop_
_entity.id
_entity.type
_entity.pdbx_description
1 polymer ?
#
loop_
_entity_poly.entity_id
_entity_poly.type
_entity_poly.pdbx_seq_one_letter_code
_entity_poly.pdbx_strand_id
1 'polypeptide(L)'
;EARANGRRDDKAEKPRFMFNIADGGFTELHTLWQNEERAAISSGKLNEIWHRRHDYWLLAGIVLHGYARWTDIQNDGAFGVINEPFKGEASKGNFLEMKNKFLARRFKLLEQALVIEEQLRRAAYLNMTQDPSHPAMALNTRFAEVECLAESHQHLSKESLAGNKPANAVLHK
;
A
#
# COMPACT_ATOMS: atom_id res chain seq x y z
N GLU A 1 13.32 7.88 -56.12
CA GLU A 1 12.58 7.61 -54.87
C GLU A 1 12.66 6.13 -54.54
N ALA A 2 13.05 5.77 -53.31
CA ALA A 2 12.72 4.50 -52.67
C ALA A 2 13.06 4.64 -51.18
N ARG A 3 12.09 5.13 -50.39
CA ARG A 3 12.25 5.32 -48.95
C ARG A 3 12.22 3.98 -48.24
N ALA A 4 13.22 3.76 -47.39
CA ALA A 4 13.39 2.60 -46.54
C ALA A 4 12.17 2.40 -45.62
N ASN A 5 11.75 1.14 -45.55
CA ASN A 5 10.61 0.66 -44.80
C ASN A 5 10.98 0.57 -43.31
N GLY A 6 10.62 1.58 -42.52
CA GLY A 6 10.78 1.58 -41.07
C GLY A 6 9.72 0.72 -40.40
N ARG A 7 9.98 -0.58 -40.22
CA ARG A 7 9.24 -1.41 -39.26
C ARG A 7 9.56 -0.88 -37.86
N ARG A 8 8.62 -0.14 -37.28
CA ARG A 8 8.62 0.11 -35.84
C ARG A 8 8.30 -1.22 -35.18
N ASP A 9 9.24 -1.73 -34.40
CA ASP A 9 8.99 -2.81 -33.45
C ASP A 9 7.95 -2.31 -32.45
N ASP A 10 6.68 -2.62 -32.69
CA ASP A 10 5.65 -2.65 -31.65
C ASP A 10 5.99 -3.82 -30.71
N LYS A 11 7.00 -3.63 -29.85
CA LYS A 11 7.18 -4.48 -28.67
C LYS A 11 5.91 -4.32 -27.85
N ALA A 12 5.03 -5.30 -27.92
CA ALA A 12 3.88 -5.43 -27.04
C ALA A 12 4.36 -5.20 -25.60
N GLU A 13 4.02 -4.03 -25.06
CA GLU A 13 4.40 -3.64 -23.71
C GLU A 13 3.80 -4.69 -22.77
N LYS A 14 4.66 -5.36 -21.98
CA LYS A 14 4.18 -6.42 -21.09
C LYS A 14 3.07 -5.85 -20.21
N PRO A 15 1.91 -6.52 -20.10
CA PRO A 15 0.80 -6.02 -19.33
C PRO A 15 1.26 -5.73 -17.89
N ARG A 16 0.93 -4.52 -17.42
CA ARG A 16 1.29 -4.08 -16.07
C ARG A 16 0.60 -4.99 -15.07
N PHE A 17 1.36 -5.48 -14.09
CA PHE A 17 0.80 -6.26 -12.99
C PHE A 17 -0.22 -5.41 -12.22
N MET A 18 -1.43 -5.95 -12.04
CA MET A 18 -2.52 -5.30 -11.30
C MET A 18 -2.97 -6.21 -10.17
N PHE A 19 -2.90 -5.69 -8.95
CA PHE A 19 -3.44 -6.29 -7.74
C PHE A 19 -3.91 -5.15 -6.85
N ASN A 20 -5.01 -5.32 -6.14
CA ASN A 20 -5.51 -4.32 -5.21
C ASN A 20 -6.33 -4.98 -4.11
N ILE A 21 -6.33 -4.36 -2.94
CA ILE A 21 -7.26 -4.63 -1.85
C ILE A 21 -7.94 -3.29 -1.55
N ALA A 22 -9.26 -3.29 -1.38
CA ALA A 22 -10.04 -2.08 -1.11
C ALA A 22 -10.38 -1.99 0.37
N ASP A 23 -9.38 -1.64 1.19
CA ASP A 23 -9.52 -1.55 2.64
C ASP A 23 -10.07 -0.20 3.12
N GLY A 24 -10.43 0.72 2.22
CA GLY A 24 -10.97 2.04 2.55
C GLY A 24 -10.03 2.96 3.32
N GLY A 25 -8.73 2.66 3.38
CA GLY A 25 -7.76 3.44 4.18
C GLY A 25 -7.79 3.13 5.68
N PHE A 26 -8.45 2.06 6.09
CA PHE A 26 -8.47 1.62 7.49
C PHE A 26 -7.20 0.87 7.91
N THR A 27 -6.29 0.55 6.97
CA THR A 27 -4.96 0.02 7.26
C THR A 27 -3.85 0.85 6.60
N GLU A 28 -2.60 0.61 7.00
CA GLU A 28 -1.43 1.27 6.40
C GLU A 28 -0.99 0.63 5.06
N LEU A 29 -1.72 -0.38 4.55
CA LEU A 29 -1.32 -1.19 3.40
C LEU A 29 -1.00 -0.35 2.15
N HIS A 30 -1.88 0.60 1.80
CA HIS A 30 -1.67 1.43 0.62
C HIS A 30 -0.47 2.37 0.76
N THR A 31 -0.26 2.95 1.93
CA THR A 31 0.90 3.80 2.23
C THR A 31 2.19 3.00 2.12
N LEU A 32 2.21 1.77 2.67
CA LEU A 32 3.35 0.86 2.55
C LEU A 32 3.62 0.52 1.09
N TRP A 33 2.60 0.10 0.33
CA TRP A 33 2.75 -0.19 -1.10
C TRP A 33 3.36 0.97 -1.88
N GLN A 34 2.91 2.20 -1.66
CA GLN A 34 3.45 3.37 -2.36
C GLN A 34 4.92 3.63 -2.01
N ASN A 35 5.28 3.56 -0.73
CA ASN A 35 6.65 3.80 -0.28
C ASN A 35 7.61 2.70 -0.73
N GLU A 36 7.19 1.46 -0.63
CA GLU A 36 7.93 0.27 -1.06
C GLU A 36 8.13 0.23 -2.58
N GLU A 37 7.07 0.47 -3.36
CA GLU A 37 7.16 0.52 -4.82
C GLU A 37 8.08 1.65 -5.28
N ARG A 38 8.00 2.83 -4.64
CA ARG A 38 8.92 3.94 -4.92
C ARG A 38 10.38 3.54 -4.67
N ALA A 39 10.67 2.86 -3.56
CA ALA A 39 12.01 2.37 -3.24
C ALA A 39 12.50 1.27 -4.21
N ALA A 40 11.60 0.35 -4.59
CA ALA A 40 11.87 -0.72 -5.55
C ALA A 40 12.22 -0.16 -6.94
N ILE A 41 11.48 0.85 -7.39
CA ILE A 41 11.72 1.52 -8.68
C ILE A 41 13.01 2.34 -8.63
N SER A 42 13.23 3.14 -7.58
CA SER A 42 14.39 4.04 -7.50
C SER A 42 15.72 3.30 -7.39
N SER A 43 15.73 2.11 -6.78
CA SER A 43 16.91 1.25 -6.68
C SER A 43 17.15 0.39 -7.93
N GLY A 44 16.18 0.28 -8.85
CA GLY A 44 16.22 -0.64 -9.98
C GLY A 44 16.07 -2.12 -9.60
N LYS A 45 15.81 -2.42 -8.32
CA LYS A 45 15.77 -3.77 -7.75
C LYS A 45 14.35 -4.20 -7.40
N LEU A 46 13.49 -4.27 -8.42
CA LEU A 46 12.04 -4.49 -8.26
C LEU A 46 11.68 -5.73 -7.42
N ASN A 47 12.44 -6.81 -7.52
CA ASN A 47 12.18 -8.04 -6.78
C ASN A 47 12.91 -8.10 -5.42
N GLU A 48 13.93 -7.26 -5.17
CA GLU A 48 14.68 -7.32 -3.90
C GLU A 48 14.05 -6.47 -2.80
N ILE A 49 13.08 -5.62 -3.14
CA ILE A 49 12.35 -4.80 -2.16
C ILE A 49 10.91 -5.32 -2.12
N TRP A 50 10.45 -5.70 -0.93
CA TRP A 50 9.08 -6.17 -0.75
C TRP A 50 8.09 -5.09 -1.17
N HIS A 51 7.07 -5.45 -1.95
CA HIS A 51 6.02 -4.53 -2.42
C HIS A 51 4.77 -5.32 -2.81
N ARG A 52 3.74 -4.64 -3.33
CA ARG A 52 2.45 -5.23 -3.76
C ARG A 52 2.50 -6.56 -4.51
N ARG A 53 3.47 -6.78 -5.40
CA ARG A 53 3.60 -8.05 -6.14
C ARG A 53 3.93 -9.21 -5.21
N HIS A 54 4.80 -8.96 -4.23
CA HIS A 54 5.17 -9.94 -3.22
C HIS A 54 3.98 -10.31 -2.33
N ASP A 55 3.14 -9.33 -1.97
CA ASP A 55 1.91 -9.59 -1.20
C ASP A 55 0.93 -10.48 -1.96
N TYR A 56 0.74 -10.25 -3.26
CA TYR A 56 -0.08 -11.13 -4.09
C TYR A 56 0.44 -12.57 -4.06
N TRP A 57 1.74 -12.77 -4.29
CA TRP A 57 2.33 -14.11 -4.29
C TRP A 57 2.32 -14.76 -2.90
N LEU A 58 2.50 -13.97 -1.83
CA LEU A 58 2.34 -14.46 -0.46
C LEU A 58 0.92 -14.97 -0.22
N LEU A 59 -0.11 -14.19 -0.58
CA LEU A 59 -1.51 -14.59 -0.44
C LEU A 59 -1.85 -15.82 -1.28
N ALA A 60 -1.42 -15.84 -2.54
CA ALA A 60 -1.60 -17.00 -3.41
C ALA A 60 -0.94 -18.26 -2.82
N GLY A 61 0.23 -18.11 -2.21
CA GLY A 61 0.94 -19.22 -1.55
C GLY A 61 0.20 -19.73 -0.33
N ILE A 62 -0.36 -18.83 0.48
CA ILE A 62 -1.17 -19.19 1.64
C ILE A 62 -2.46 -19.91 1.22
N VAL A 63 -3.10 -19.47 0.14
CA VAL A 63 -4.30 -20.14 -0.42
C VAL A 63 -3.94 -21.55 -0.91
N LEU A 64 -2.81 -21.71 -1.59
CA LEU A 64 -2.41 -23.00 -2.17
C LEU A 64 -1.88 -24.00 -1.12
N HIS A 65 -0.98 -23.56 -0.25
CA HIS A 65 -0.26 -24.45 0.67
C HIS A 65 -0.88 -24.50 2.08
N GLY A 66 -1.68 -23.49 2.44
CA GLY A 66 -2.32 -23.38 3.75
C GLY A 66 -1.69 -22.34 4.67
N TYR A 67 -2.45 -21.97 5.71
CA TYR A 67 -2.07 -20.97 6.70
C TYR A 67 -0.78 -21.32 7.42
N ALA A 68 0.14 -20.34 7.53
CA ALA A 68 1.43 -20.48 8.21
C ALA A 68 2.37 -21.58 7.69
N ARG A 69 2.10 -22.14 6.50
CA ARG A 69 2.98 -23.11 5.82
C ARG A 69 4.14 -22.40 5.10
N TRP A 70 4.84 -21.51 5.80
CA TRP A 70 5.88 -20.63 5.23
C TRP A 70 6.97 -21.40 4.51
N THR A 71 7.43 -22.51 5.09
CA THR A 71 8.50 -23.33 4.51
C THR A 71 8.06 -23.95 3.18
N ASP A 72 6.81 -24.40 3.07
CA ASP A 72 6.31 -25.01 1.83
C ASP A 72 6.19 -23.97 0.72
N ILE A 73 5.64 -22.79 1.04
CA ILE A 73 5.54 -21.68 0.09
C ILE A 73 6.93 -21.23 -0.37
N GLN A 74 7.90 -21.14 0.55
CA GLN A 74 9.26 -20.70 0.21
C GLN A 74 10.02 -21.71 -0.65
N ASN A 75 9.71 -23.01 -0.50
CA ASN A 75 10.34 -24.09 -1.26
C ASN A 75 9.67 -24.32 -2.63
N ASP A 76 8.47 -23.77 -2.86
CA ASP A 76 7.81 -23.83 -4.16
C ASP A 76 8.43 -22.81 -5.13
N GLY A 77 8.99 -23.32 -6.23
CA GLY A 77 9.66 -22.52 -7.25
C GLY A 77 8.74 -21.48 -7.91
N ALA A 78 7.43 -21.71 -7.99
CA ALA A 78 6.48 -20.74 -8.54
C ALA A 78 6.37 -19.49 -7.65
N PHE A 79 6.64 -19.62 -6.35
CA PHE A 79 6.54 -18.56 -5.35
C PHE A 79 7.90 -17.93 -5.04
N GLY A 80 8.96 -18.26 -5.78
CA GLY A 80 10.34 -17.85 -5.51
C GLY A 80 10.53 -16.33 -5.32
N VAL A 81 9.64 -15.50 -5.89
CA VAL A 81 9.66 -14.04 -5.72
C VAL A 81 9.60 -13.61 -4.25
N ILE A 82 8.91 -14.33 -3.36
CA ILE A 82 8.84 -13.97 -1.93
C ILE A 82 10.17 -14.17 -1.20
N ASN A 83 11.10 -14.89 -1.81
CA ASN A 83 12.43 -15.14 -1.27
C ASN A 83 13.43 -14.04 -1.66
N GLU A 84 13.15 -13.31 -2.75
CA GLU A 84 14.06 -12.33 -3.35
C GLU A 84 14.48 -11.22 -2.38
N PRO A 85 13.59 -10.62 -1.56
CA PRO A 85 13.98 -9.57 -0.62
C PRO A 85 14.93 -10.01 0.49
N PHE A 86 15.10 -11.31 0.68
CA PHE A 86 15.88 -11.90 1.77
C PHE A 86 17.23 -12.45 1.30
N LYS A 87 17.52 -12.50 -0.01
CA LYS A 87 18.72 -13.16 -0.54
C LYS A 87 20.03 -12.61 0.05
N GLY A 88 20.12 -11.31 0.30
CA GLY A 88 21.30 -10.67 0.88
C GLY A 88 21.58 -11.03 2.35
N GLU A 89 20.62 -11.63 3.05
CA GLU A 89 20.72 -11.95 4.47
C GLU A 89 20.89 -13.44 4.76
N ALA A 90 20.98 -14.28 3.72
CA ALA A 90 21.00 -15.74 3.84
C ALA A 90 22.17 -16.30 4.68
N SER A 91 23.26 -15.54 4.83
CA SER A 91 24.43 -15.94 5.63
C SER A 91 24.27 -15.69 7.13
N LYS A 92 23.19 -15.05 7.59
CA LYS A 92 22.93 -14.77 9.01
C LYS A 92 22.40 -16.01 9.72
N GLY A 93 22.92 -16.32 10.92
CA GLY A 93 22.53 -17.51 11.68
C GLY A 93 21.04 -17.59 12.06
N ASN A 94 20.33 -16.46 12.13
CA ASN A 94 18.88 -16.37 12.43
C ASN A 94 18.01 -16.07 11.20
N PHE A 95 18.53 -16.28 10.00
CA PHE A 95 17.89 -15.89 8.74
C PHE A 95 16.45 -16.39 8.59
N LEU A 96 16.23 -17.69 8.84
CA LEU A 96 14.91 -18.31 8.65
C LEU A 96 13.86 -17.76 9.63
N GLU A 97 14.26 -17.49 10.88
CA GLU A 97 13.37 -16.91 11.88
C GLU A 97 12.98 -15.47 11.51
N MET A 98 13.96 -14.65 11.11
CA MET A 98 13.72 -13.28 10.67
C MET A 98 12.75 -13.23 9.50
N LYS A 99 12.98 -14.08 8.49
CA LYS A 99 12.13 -14.18 7.30
C LYS A 99 10.71 -14.62 7.67
N ASN A 100 10.57 -15.68 8.46
CA ASN A 100 9.24 -16.16 8.88
C ASN A 100 8.50 -15.13 9.74
N LYS A 101 9.21 -14.37 10.59
CA LYS A 101 8.64 -13.28 11.38
C LYS A 101 8.15 -12.14 10.49
N PHE A 102 8.89 -11.79 9.44
CA PHE A 102 8.46 -10.81 8.45
C PHE A 102 7.18 -11.29 7.74
N LEU A 103 7.18 -12.51 7.20
CA LEU A 103 6.03 -13.07 6.48
C LEU A 103 4.77 -13.10 7.35
N ALA A 104 4.90 -13.54 8.61
CA ALA A 104 3.80 -13.54 9.56
C ALA A 104 3.27 -12.13 9.85
N ARG A 105 4.16 -11.14 10.05
CA ARG A 105 3.75 -9.74 10.27
C ARG A 105 3.07 -9.16 9.03
N ARG A 106 3.62 -9.43 7.84
CA ARG A 106 3.06 -8.94 6.58
C ARG A 106 1.69 -9.54 6.31
N PHE A 107 1.55 -10.86 6.52
CA PHE A 107 0.28 -11.53 6.39
C PHE A 107 -0.79 -10.98 7.34
N LYS A 108 -0.46 -10.69 8.61
CA LYS A 108 -1.42 -10.07 9.55
C LYS A 108 -2.00 -8.76 9.02
N LEU A 109 -1.18 -7.92 8.39
CA LEU A 109 -1.65 -6.68 7.76
C LEU A 109 -2.60 -6.98 6.58
N LEU A 110 -2.22 -7.92 5.71
CA LEU A 110 -3.04 -8.30 4.56
C LEU A 110 -4.37 -8.93 4.97
N GLU A 111 -4.35 -9.79 5.99
CA GLU A 111 -5.55 -10.39 6.58
C GLU A 111 -6.50 -9.31 7.11
N GLN A 112 -5.99 -8.34 7.85
CA GLN A 112 -6.79 -7.19 8.31
C GLN A 112 -7.41 -6.42 7.14
N ALA A 113 -6.61 -6.09 6.13
CA ALA A 113 -7.08 -5.36 4.95
C ALA A 113 -8.16 -6.13 4.17
N LEU A 114 -8.01 -7.45 4.02
CA LEU A 114 -9.01 -8.32 3.38
C LEU A 114 -10.29 -8.42 4.20
N VAL A 115 -10.19 -8.54 5.52
CA VAL A 115 -11.35 -8.54 6.43
C VAL A 115 -12.11 -7.22 6.30
N ILE A 116 -11.41 -6.09 6.24
CA ILE A 116 -12.03 -4.77 6.06
C ILE A 116 -12.70 -4.66 4.69
N GLU A 117 -12.03 -5.07 3.61
CA GLU A 117 -12.63 -5.07 2.27
C GLU A 117 -13.94 -5.87 2.25
N GLU A 118 -13.95 -7.05 2.88
CA GLU A 118 -15.16 -7.86 3.04
C GLU A 118 -16.25 -7.14 3.83
N GLN A 119 -15.90 -6.48 4.95
CA GLN A 119 -16.88 -5.72 5.74
C GLN A 119 -17.47 -4.55 4.97
N LEU A 120 -16.64 -3.80 4.23
CA LEU A 120 -17.11 -2.68 3.39
C LEU A 120 -18.06 -3.18 2.31
N ARG A 121 -17.75 -4.31 1.68
CA ARG A 121 -18.63 -4.94 0.68
C ARG A 121 -19.97 -5.39 1.28
N ARG A 122 -19.96 -6.00 2.47
CA ARG A 122 -21.18 -6.42 3.17
C ARG A 122 -22.03 -5.23 3.62
N ALA A 123 -21.41 -4.17 4.15
CA ALA A 123 -22.10 -2.95 4.54
C ALA A 123 -22.81 -2.31 3.34
N ALA A 124 -22.14 -2.23 2.19
CA ALA A 124 -22.74 -1.75 0.95
C ALA A 124 -23.90 -2.64 0.48
N TYR A 125 -23.72 -3.97 0.50
CA TYR A 125 -24.77 -4.92 0.10
C TYR A 125 -26.04 -4.82 0.97
N LEU A 126 -25.86 -4.63 2.28
CA LEU A 126 -26.95 -4.51 3.25
C LEU A 126 -27.54 -3.08 3.33
N ASN A 127 -27.01 -2.13 2.56
CA ASN A 127 -27.32 -0.69 2.68
C ASN A 127 -27.22 -0.22 4.14
N MET A 128 -26.18 -0.67 4.85
CA MET A 128 -25.95 -0.24 6.23
C MET A 128 -25.72 1.28 6.24
N THR A 129 -26.68 2.01 6.79
CA THR A 129 -26.54 3.44 7.05
C THR A 129 -25.83 3.65 8.37
N GLN A 130 -24.93 4.63 8.41
CA GLN A 130 -24.33 5.05 9.69
C GLN A 130 -25.41 5.70 10.56
N ASP A 131 -25.46 5.30 11.84
CA ASP A 131 -26.29 5.96 12.83
C ASP A 131 -25.63 7.30 13.21
N PRO A 132 -26.26 8.46 12.90
CA PRO A 132 -25.69 9.77 13.22
C PRO A 132 -25.52 10.01 14.72
N SER A 133 -26.24 9.27 15.57
CA SER A 133 -26.14 9.36 17.02
C SER A 133 -25.02 8.51 17.61
N HIS A 134 -24.35 7.68 16.80
CA HIS A 134 -23.27 6.83 17.26
C HIS A 134 -22.08 7.68 17.75
N PRO A 135 -21.49 7.42 18.93
CA PRO A 135 -20.40 8.24 19.48
C PRO A 135 -19.19 8.41 18.54
N ALA A 136 -18.90 7.41 17.71
CA ALA A 136 -17.84 7.50 16.70
C ALA A 136 -18.11 8.57 15.62
N MET A 137 -19.37 8.87 15.31
CA MET A 137 -19.73 9.94 14.37
C MET A 137 -19.41 11.31 14.96
N ALA A 138 -19.68 11.52 16.24
CA ALA A 138 -19.28 12.75 16.92
C ALA A 138 -17.76 12.95 16.91
N LEU A 139 -16.98 11.87 17.08
CA LEU A 139 -15.52 11.93 16.96
C LEU A 139 -15.08 12.24 15.52
N ASN A 140 -15.70 11.60 14.52
CA ASN A 140 -15.41 11.84 13.11
C ASN A 140 -15.69 13.30 12.70
N THR A 141 -16.81 13.87 13.16
CA THR A 141 -17.13 15.29 12.93
C THR A 141 -16.07 16.20 13.55
N ARG A 142 -15.68 15.96 14.81
CA ARG A 142 -14.62 16.74 15.46
C ARG A 142 -13.28 16.61 14.75
N PHE A 143 -12.95 15.42 14.25
CA PHE A 143 -11.73 15.20 13.49
C PHE A 143 -11.75 15.99 12.18
N ALA A 144 -12.86 15.96 11.44
CA ALA A 144 -13.04 16.74 10.22
C ALA A 144 -12.97 18.27 10.47
N GLU A 145 -13.52 18.75 11.59
CA GLU A 145 -13.38 20.16 12.00
C GLU A 145 -11.91 20.54 12.24
N VAL A 146 -11.15 19.65 12.90
CA VAL A 146 -9.73 19.85 13.15
C VAL A 146 -8.91 19.82 11.87
N GLU A 147 -9.18 18.88 10.96
CA GLU A 147 -8.51 18.82 9.65
C GLU A 147 -8.79 20.08 8.82
N CYS A 148 -10.05 20.51 8.75
CA CYS A 148 -10.43 21.74 8.06
C CYS A 148 -9.71 22.97 8.64
N LEU A 149 -9.64 23.07 9.98
CA LEU A 149 -8.90 24.14 10.63
C LEU A 149 -7.41 24.06 10.30
N ALA A 150 -6.80 22.88 10.33
CA ALA A 150 -5.40 22.67 10.00
C ALA A 150 -5.08 23.04 8.53
N GLU A 151 -5.94 22.63 7.59
CA GLU A 151 -5.83 23.00 6.17
C GLU A 151 -5.97 24.50 5.96
N SER A 152 -6.94 25.14 6.63
CA SER A 152 -7.12 26.60 6.62
C SER A 152 -5.88 27.31 7.13
N HIS A 153 -5.32 26.88 8.27
CA HIS A 153 -4.07 27.42 8.80
C HIS A 153 -2.88 27.22 7.85
N GLN A 154 -2.78 26.05 7.21
CA GLN A 154 -1.73 25.78 6.22
C GLN A 154 -1.87 26.70 5.01
N HIS A 155 -3.10 26.95 4.55
CA HIS A 155 -3.39 27.85 3.44
C HIS A 155 -3.05 29.30 3.80
N LEU A 156 -3.56 29.80 4.93
CA LEU A 156 -3.24 31.15 5.43
C LEU A 156 -1.72 31.34 5.58
N SER A 157 -1.00 30.34 6.10
CA SER A 157 0.45 30.37 6.23
C SER A 157 1.15 30.53 4.88
N LYS A 158 0.73 29.78 3.85
CA LYS A 158 1.25 29.93 2.49
C LYS A 158 0.97 31.32 1.90
N GLU A 159 -0.26 31.83 2.06
CA GLU A 159 -0.63 33.15 1.56
C GLU A 159 0.17 34.28 2.24
N SER A 160 0.36 34.19 3.56
CA SER A 160 1.20 35.12 4.32
C SER A 160 2.64 35.13 3.81
N LEU A 161 3.24 33.95 3.61
CA LEU A 161 4.60 33.81 3.04
C LEU A 161 4.71 34.37 1.61
N ALA A 162 3.62 34.33 0.84
CA ALA A 162 3.53 34.97 -0.47
C ALA A 162 3.33 36.50 -0.41
N GLY A 163 3.31 37.10 0.78
CA GLY A 163 3.23 38.54 0.99
C GLY A 163 1.81 39.09 1.16
N ASN A 164 0.81 38.23 1.37
CA ASN A 164 -0.57 38.67 1.65
C ASN A 164 -0.65 39.31 3.05
N LYS A 165 -0.68 40.66 3.09
CA LYS A 165 -0.69 41.46 4.32
C LYS A 165 -1.88 41.13 5.25
N PRO A 166 -3.14 41.02 4.75
CA PRO A 166 -4.26 40.51 5.56
C PRO A 166 -4.01 39.14 6.20
N ALA A 167 -3.56 38.15 5.43
CA ALA A 167 -3.29 36.80 5.97
C ALA A 167 -2.19 36.83 7.05
N ASN A 168 -1.14 37.64 6.84
CA ASN A 168 -0.07 37.84 7.82
C ASN A 168 -0.59 38.46 9.13
N ALA A 169 -1.47 39.47 9.05
CA ALA A 169 -2.05 40.10 10.23
C ALA A 169 -2.98 39.17 11.02
N VAL A 170 -3.63 38.21 10.35
CA VAL A 170 -4.48 37.19 10.99
C VAL A 170 -3.63 36.12 11.69
N LEU A 171 -2.50 35.71 11.11
CA LEU A 171 -1.61 34.70 11.71
C LEU A 171 -0.81 35.18 12.92
N HIS A 172 -0.50 36.48 12.96
CA HIS A 172 0.37 37.08 13.99
C HIS A 172 -0.36 37.96 15.00
N LYS A 173 -1.70 37.83 15.08
CA LYS A 173 -2.52 38.34 16.18
C LYS A 173 -2.69 37.26 17.25
#